data_AF-A0A7K2FI65-F1
#
_entry.id   AF-A0A7K2FI65-F1
#
_cell.length_a   1.000
_cell.length_b   1.000
_cell.length_c   1.000
_cell.angle_alpha   90.00
_cell.angle_beta   90.00
_cell.angle_gamma   90.00
#
_symmetry.space_group_name_H-M   'P 1'
#
loop_
_entity.id
_entity.type
_entity.pdbx_description
1 polymer ?
#
loop_
_entity_poly.entity_id
_entity_poly.type
_entity_poly.pdbx_seq_one_letter_code
_entity_poly.pdbx_strand_id
1 'polypeptide(L)'
;CAFCLDMHTKDALAAGETVERIVQLSAWDESRHFYTEKEAAALELTEAVTVLTGGTSRTESGGGFVPDEVYERAAKQFEEAELAQLIAAINVINAWNRFAVTTRMVPGHYTPGQHK
;
A
#
# COMPACT_ATOMS: atom_id res chain seq x y z
N CYS A 1 2.25 9.68 -5.46
CA CYS A 1 1.91 10.95 -4.78
C CYS A 1 3.12 11.39 -3.97
N ALA A 2 3.81 12.48 -4.35
CA ALA A 2 5.03 12.91 -3.64
C ALA A 2 4.76 13.36 -2.20
N PHE A 3 3.67 14.10 -1.98
CA PHE A 3 3.22 14.49 -0.63
C PHE A 3 2.98 13.30 0.30
N CYS A 4 2.23 12.31 -0.19
CA CYS A 4 1.88 11.11 0.58
C CYS A 4 3.13 10.24 0.85
N LEU A 5 4.07 10.17 -0.09
CA LEU A 5 5.35 9.48 0.12
C LEU A 5 6.17 10.15 1.24
N ASP A 6 6.30 11.47 1.25
CA ASP A 6 7.00 12.21 2.32
C ASP A 6 6.35 11.94 3.69
N MET A 7 5.03 12.08 3.77
CA MET A 7 4.27 11.86 4.99
C MET A 7 4.42 10.44 5.53
N HIS A 8 4.09 9.43 4.71
CA HIS A 8 4.08 8.04 5.16
C HIS A 8 5.48 7.47 5.41
N THR A 9 6.50 7.93 4.67
CA THR A 9 7.89 7.55 4.97
C THR A 9 8.30 8.05 6.35
N LYS A 10 7.99 9.31 6.67
CA LYS A 10 8.29 9.90 7.99
C LYS A 10 7.54 9.21 9.12
N ASP A 11 6.25 8.91 8.93
CA ASP A 11 5.47 8.16 9.92
C ASP A 11 5.98 6.73 10.12
N ALA A 12 6.31 6.02 9.04
CA ALA A 12 6.83 4.66 9.11
C ALA A 12 8.16 4.62 9.89
N LEU A 13 9.10 5.52 9.56
CA LEU A 13 10.37 5.65 10.29
C LEU A 13 10.15 5.99 11.77
N ALA A 14 9.22 6.91 12.08
CA ALA A 14 8.88 7.24 13.47
C ALA A 14 8.22 6.07 14.23
N ALA A 15 7.56 5.16 13.51
CA ALA A 15 6.96 3.94 14.05
C ALA A 15 7.95 2.76 14.16
N GLY A 16 9.20 2.93 13.72
CA GLY A 16 10.26 1.93 13.85
C GLY A 16 10.54 1.10 12.59
N GLU A 17 9.96 1.46 11.44
CA GLU A 17 10.36 0.84 10.17
C GLU A 17 11.80 1.21 9.78
N THR A 18 12.39 0.38 8.93
CA THR A 18 13.77 0.57 8.45
C THR A 18 13.80 1.25 7.09
N VAL A 19 14.84 2.06 6.85
CA VAL A 19 15.09 2.67 5.53
C VAL A 19 15.21 1.59 4.46
N GLU A 20 15.87 0.47 4.78
CA GLU A 20 16.05 -0.65 3.85
C GLU A 20 14.70 -1.24 3.40
N ARG A 21 13.81 -1.59 4.33
CA ARG A 21 12.46 -2.10 4.00
C ARG A 21 11.62 -1.07 3.25
N ILE A 22 11.76 0.22 3.52
CA ILE A 22 11.04 1.28 2.79
C ILE A 22 11.53 1.39 1.35
N VAL A 23 12.85 1.34 1.11
CA VAL A 23 13.44 1.42 -0.23
C VAL A 23 13.07 0.18 -1.06
N GLN A 24 13.14 -1.00 -0.46
CA GLN A 24 12.80 -2.27 -1.12
C GLN A 24 11.32 -2.42 -1.45
N LEU A 25 10.44 -1.62 -0.85
CA LEU A 25 8.99 -1.70 -1.04
C LEU A 25 8.56 -1.57 -2.51
N SER A 26 9.29 -0.76 -3.29
CA SER A 26 9.02 -0.61 -4.73
C SER A 26 9.35 -1.85 -5.57
N ALA A 27 10.11 -2.78 -5.00
CA ALA A 27 10.53 -4.05 -5.59
C ALA A 27 10.24 -5.23 -4.63
N TRP A 28 9.16 -5.14 -3.85
CA TRP A 28 8.86 -6.09 -2.76
C TRP A 28 8.73 -7.54 -3.22
N ASP A 29 8.25 -7.78 -4.44
CA ASP A 29 8.08 -9.11 -5.04
C ASP A 29 9.45 -9.82 -5.24
N GLU A 30 10.46 -9.08 -5.68
CA GLU A 30 11.83 -9.59 -5.86
C GLU A 30 12.63 -9.60 -4.54
N SER A 31 12.18 -8.81 -3.56
CA SER A 31 12.81 -8.66 -2.24
C SER A 31 11.96 -9.28 -1.12
N ARG A 32 11.14 -10.28 -1.45
CA ARG A 32 10.12 -10.87 -0.57
C ARG A 32 10.64 -11.34 0.79
N HIS A 33 11.91 -11.70 0.89
CA HIS A 33 12.58 -12.10 2.14
C HIS A 33 12.65 -10.99 3.20
N PHE A 34 12.46 -9.72 2.82
CA PHE A 34 12.33 -8.63 3.79
C PHE A 34 10.98 -8.61 4.50
N TYR A 35 9.95 -9.24 3.94
CA TYR A 35 8.57 -9.14 4.40
C TYR A 35 8.03 -10.51 4.84
N THR A 36 7.18 -10.52 5.86
CA THR A 36 6.47 -11.73 6.28
C THR A 36 5.42 -12.12 5.22
N GLU A 37 4.92 -13.37 5.28
CA GLU A 37 3.83 -13.81 4.39
C GLU A 37 2.56 -12.94 4.52
N LYS A 38 2.25 -12.49 5.74
CA LYS A 38 1.12 -11.58 6.00
C LYS A 38 1.33 -10.21 5.35
N GLU A 39 2.54 -9.67 5.43
CA GLU A 39 2.90 -8.40 4.77
C GLU A 39 2.88 -8.54 3.24
N ALA A 40 3.48 -9.60 2.69
CA ALA A 40 3.50 -9.85 1.25
C ALA A 40 2.07 -9.99 0.68
N ALA A 41 1.17 -10.70 1.37
CA ALA A 41 -0.22 -10.80 0.96
C ALA A 41 -0.94 -9.43 0.99
N ALA A 42 -0.61 -8.57 1.97
CA ALA A 42 -1.15 -7.21 2.01
C ALA A 42 -0.63 -6.32 0.88
N LEU A 43 0.65 -6.43 0.52
CA LEU A 43 1.24 -5.71 -0.60
C LEU A 43 0.62 -6.14 -1.94
N GLU A 44 0.45 -7.44 -2.13
CA GLU A 44 -0.18 -7.99 -3.32
C GLU A 44 -1.64 -7.52 -3.48
N LEU A 45 -2.43 -7.57 -2.41
CA LEU A 45 -3.79 -7.04 -2.41
C LEU A 45 -3.80 -5.52 -2.66
N THR A 46 -2.84 -4.79 -2.10
CA THR A 46 -2.69 -3.35 -2.32
C THR A 46 -2.45 -3.02 -3.78
N GLU A 47 -1.60 -3.76 -4.48
CA GLU A 47 -1.38 -3.58 -5.92
C GLU A 47 -2.65 -3.88 -6.73
N ALA A 48 -3.28 -5.03 -6.50
CA ALA A 48 -4.48 -5.45 -7.24
C ALA A 48 -5.65 -4.47 -7.09
N VAL A 49 -5.87 -3.92 -5.88
CA VAL A 49 -6.92 -2.92 -5.63
C VAL A 49 -6.53 -1.54 -6.16
N THR A 50 -5.25 -1.17 -6.14
CA THR A 50 -4.80 0.14 -6.63
C THR A 50 -4.88 0.23 -8.16
N VAL A 51 -4.60 -0.86 -8.86
CA VAL A 51 -4.52 -0.93 -10.32
C VAL A 51 -5.73 -1.70 -10.92
N LEU A 52 -6.92 -1.48 -10.34
CA LEU A 52 -8.17 -2.16 -10.72
C LEU A 52 -8.49 -2.15 -12.23
N THR A 53 -8.25 -1.04 -12.93
CA THR A 53 -8.83 -0.77 -14.27
C THR A 53 -7.86 -0.88 -15.44
N GLY A 54 -6.62 -1.33 -15.24
CA GLY A 54 -5.66 -1.36 -16.35
C GLY A 54 -4.50 -2.28 -16.05
N GLY A 55 -4.40 -3.39 -16.78
CA GLY A 55 -3.41 -4.46 -16.62
C GLY A 55 -1.95 -4.02 -16.65
N THR A 56 -1.51 -3.35 -15.59
CA THR A 56 -0.13 -3.10 -15.20
C THR A 56 0.12 -3.55 -13.76
N SER A 57 -0.87 -4.15 -13.11
CA SER A 57 -0.58 -4.92 -11.90
C SER A 57 0.36 -6.07 -12.31
N ARG A 58 1.34 -6.38 -11.45
CA ARG A 58 2.15 -7.61 -11.61
C ARG A 58 1.28 -8.87 -11.46
N THR A 59 0.09 -8.72 -10.87
CA THR A 59 -0.98 -9.72 -10.84
C THR A 59 -1.83 -9.63 -12.12
N GLU A 60 -2.37 -10.74 -12.62
CA GLU A 60 -3.21 -10.79 -13.84
C GLU A 60 -4.59 -10.10 -13.68
N SER A 61 -4.69 -8.95 -13.01
CA SER A 61 -5.91 -8.14 -12.91
C SER A 61 -6.18 -7.40 -14.23
N GLY A 62 -6.29 -8.14 -15.33
CA GLY A 62 -6.48 -7.66 -16.69
C GLY A 62 -7.94 -7.32 -17.05
N GLY A 63 -8.88 -7.37 -16.10
CA GLY A 63 -10.31 -7.35 -16.38
C GLY A 63 -11.20 -6.44 -15.53
N GLY A 64 -10.66 -5.52 -14.72
CA GLY A 64 -11.49 -4.65 -13.88
C GLY A 64 -11.85 -5.22 -12.50
N PHE A 65 -11.18 -6.30 -12.07
CA PHE A 65 -11.45 -6.99 -10.80
C PHE A 65 -10.15 -7.38 -10.09
N VAL A 66 -10.22 -7.56 -8.77
CA VAL A 66 -9.16 -8.18 -7.96
C VAL A 66 -9.22 -9.69 -8.19
N PRO A 67 -8.13 -10.36 -8.61
CA PRO A 67 -8.15 -11.81 -8.84
C PRO A 67 -8.49 -12.59 -7.56
N ASP A 68 -9.29 -13.65 -7.70
CA ASP A 68 -9.76 -14.46 -6.56
C ASP A 68 -8.58 -15.00 -5.76
N GLU A 69 -7.52 -15.46 -6.42
CA GLU A 69 -6.35 -16.02 -5.75
C GLU A 69 -5.57 -14.99 -4.94
N VAL A 70 -5.58 -13.71 -5.33
CA VAL A 70 -4.97 -12.61 -4.57
C VAL A 70 -5.80 -12.35 -3.31
N TYR A 71 -7.12 -12.28 -3.45
CA TYR A 71 -8.02 -12.10 -2.32
C TYR A 71 -7.93 -13.27 -1.34
N GLU A 72 -7.93 -14.51 -1.83
CA GLU A 72 -7.80 -15.71 -1.01
C GLU A 72 -6.47 -15.79 -0.26
N ARG A 73 -5.36 -15.37 -0.88
CA ARG A 73 -4.05 -15.29 -0.19
C ARG A 73 -4.10 -14.30 0.97
N ALA A 74 -4.70 -13.13 0.78
CA ALA A 74 -4.89 -12.18 1.87
C ALA A 74 -5.85 -12.72 2.95
N ALA A 75 -6.99 -13.29 2.56
CA ALA A 75 -7.96 -13.85 3.50
C ALA A 75 -7.41 -14.99 4.37
N LYS A 76 -6.35 -15.69 3.93
CA LYS A 76 -5.64 -16.70 4.73
C LYS A 76 -4.72 -16.11 5.80
N GLN A 77 -4.34 -14.84 5.69
CA GLN A 77 -3.35 -14.18 6.57
C GLN A 77 -4.00 -13.19 7.56
N PHE A 78 -5.26 -12.82 7.33
CA PHE A 78 -5.99 -11.80 8.09
C PHE A 78 -7.33 -12.35 8.57
N GLU A 79 -7.70 -12.01 9.80
CA GLU A 79 -9.08 -12.19 10.27
C GLU A 79 -10.03 -11.28 9.47
N GLU A 80 -11.32 -11.63 9.39
CA GLU A 80 -12.30 -10.91 8.56
C GLU A 80 -12.29 -9.39 8.82
N ALA A 81 -12.26 -8.98 10.10
CA ALA A 81 -12.22 -7.57 10.48
C ALA A 81 -10.90 -6.88 10.09
N GLU A 82 -9.76 -7.58 10.19
CA GLU A 82 -8.46 -7.04 9.79
C GLU A 82 -8.37 -6.90 8.27
N LEU A 83 -8.90 -7.87 7.51
CA LEU A 83 -8.95 -7.81 6.06
C LEU A 83 -9.80 -6.64 5.57
N ALA A 84 -10.97 -6.42 6.19
CA ALA A 84 -11.80 -5.26 5.91
C ALA A 84 -11.07 -3.94 6.19
N GLN A 85 -10.30 -3.87 7.29
CA GLN A 85 -9.46 -2.71 7.62
C GLN A 85 -8.34 -2.50 6.61
N LEU A 86 -7.68 -3.56 6.15
CA LEU A 86 -6.67 -3.49 5.09
C LEU A 86 -7.26 -2.92 3.81
N ILE A 87 -8.39 -3.45 3.35
CA ILE A 87 -9.11 -2.95 2.16
C ILE A 87 -9.49 -1.49 2.34
N ALA A 88 -10.00 -1.10 3.51
CA ALA A 88 -10.32 0.29 3.81
C ALA A 88 -9.07 1.19 3.75
N ALA A 89 -7.94 0.76 4.31
CA ALA A 89 -6.68 1.50 4.29
C ALA A 89 -6.17 1.71 2.85
N ILE A 90 -6.24 0.67 1.99
CA ILE A 90 -5.87 0.76 0.58
C ILE A 90 -6.74 1.79 -0.16
N ASN A 91 -8.05 1.79 0.10
CA ASN A 91 -8.97 2.76 -0.50
C ASN A 91 -8.70 4.19 -0.02
N VAL A 92 -8.43 4.37 1.28
CA VAL A 92 -8.12 5.67 1.88
C VAL A 92 -6.85 6.27 1.25
N ILE A 93 -5.76 5.49 1.13
CA ILE A 93 -4.54 6.01 0.48
C ILE A 93 -4.76 6.28 -1.01
N ASN A 94 -5.58 5.48 -1.69
CA ASN A 94 -5.96 5.73 -3.08
C ASN A 94 -6.73 7.06 -3.23
N ALA A 95 -7.63 7.39 -2.30
CA ALA A 95 -8.33 8.66 -2.28
C ALA A 95 -7.38 9.84 -1.98
N TRP A 96 -6.55 9.72 -0.95
CA TRP A 96 -5.58 10.77 -0.59
C TRP A 96 -4.56 11.03 -1.69
N ASN A 97 -4.07 10.00 -2.36
CA ASN A 97 -3.21 10.16 -3.53
C ASN A 97 -3.87 11.02 -4.60
N ARG A 98 -5.17 10.83 -4.87
CA ARG A 98 -5.93 11.61 -5.84
C ARG A 98 -6.14 13.05 -5.36
N PHE A 99 -6.53 13.26 -4.10
CA PHE A 99 -6.66 14.61 -3.54
C PHE A 99 -5.34 15.39 -3.57
N ALA A 100 -4.27 14.81 -3.05
CA ALA A 100 -2.98 15.48 -2.95
C ALA A 100 -2.38 15.82 -4.31
N VAL A 101 -2.51 14.93 -5.29
CA VAL A 101 -2.03 15.19 -6.66
C VAL A 101 -2.88 16.26 -7.35
N THR A 102 -4.22 16.17 -7.28
CA THR A 102 -5.11 17.14 -7.95
C THR A 102 -5.03 18.54 -7.35
N THR A 103 -4.79 18.64 -6.04
CA THR A 103 -4.63 19.91 -5.32
C THR A 103 -3.17 20.40 -5.23
N ARG A 104 -2.23 19.66 -5.83
CA ARG A 104 -0.79 20.01 -5.90
C ARG A 104 -0.14 20.23 -4.53
N MET A 105 -0.47 19.38 -3.56
CA MET A 105 0.15 19.42 -2.23
C MET A 105 1.68 19.22 -2.32
N VAL A 106 2.44 20.03 -1.58
CA VAL A 106 3.90 20.07 -1.63
C VAL A 106 4.50 19.23 -0.48
N PRO A 107 5.37 18.23 -0.77
CA PRO A 107 6.05 17.44 0.26
C PRO A 107 7.09 18.25 1.05
N GLY A 108 7.52 17.74 2.20
CA GLY A 108 8.68 18.26 2.95
C GLY A 108 8.33 18.99 4.24
N HIS A 109 7.05 19.35 4.43
CA HIS A 109 6.59 20.13 5.59
C HIS A 109 5.90 19.30 6.68
N TYR A 110 5.63 18.02 6.42
CA TYR A 110 5.00 17.13 7.39
C TYR A 110 5.96 16.74 8.52
N THR A 111 5.45 16.67 9.75
CA THR A 111 6.12 16.10 10.93
C THR A 111 5.32 14.90 11.46
N PRO A 112 5.95 13.76 11.80
CA PRO A 112 5.23 12.59 12.31
C PRO A 112 4.26 12.91 13.45
N GLY A 113 3.03 12.43 13.33
CA GLY A 113 1.97 12.65 14.33
C GLY A 113 1.27 14.01 14.28
N GLN A 114 1.57 14.85 13.29
CA GLN A 114 0.95 16.18 13.15
C GLN A 114 -0.59 16.16 13.02
N HIS A 115 -1.17 15.03 12.59
CA HIS A 115 -2.61 14.86 12.37
C HIS A 115 -3.23 13.73 13.21
N LYS A 116 -2.56 13.31 14.29
CA LYS A 116 -3.08 12.32 15.24
C LYS A 116 -4.04 12.95 16.26
#